data_AF-A0A7Y4IQW2-F1
#
_entry.id   AF-A0A7Y4IQW2-F1
#
_cell.length_a   1.000
_cell.length_b   1.000
_cell.length_c   1.000
_cell.angle_alpha   90.00
_cell.angle_beta   90.00
_cell.angle_gamma   90.00
#
_symmetry.space_group_name_H-M   'P 1'
#
loop_
_entity.id
_entity.type
_entity.pdbx_description
1 polymer ?
#
loop_
_entity_poly.entity_id
_entity_poly.type
_entity_poly.pdbx_seq_one_letter_code
_entity_poly.pdbx_strand_id
1 'polypeptide(L)'
;MSPAPESLTPLLLAGAPESLHDTLRSAPTLETLLTELLDQGRAAWPTVALAPAALLHHVGRHLRAEGTPLDALKQLHAADVYLACACAQGEPQALRLFERHVLQKAAARLSRHLAAMVDEVLQVTRQRLLLGVHGGAPKIAEYSGRGSLGGWVRIVASRIGGELLEQAGRHEQTATPPEALEQLLSRDDPERDVLQAHSRQALSESLQAALATLSERERALLRLHHLHGLTMDRIATLYAEPRSSVARHVAQARERLLKQTHRELAARLKLDGREVESLLGLVQSRLDLSLHRLMG
;
A
#
# COMPACT_ATOMS: atom_id res chain seq x y z
N MET A 1 -12.63 -44.48 0.03
CA MET A 1 -13.03 -43.29 -0.74
C MET A 1 -12.35 -42.10 -0.09
N SER A 2 -11.23 -41.65 -0.64
CA SER A 2 -10.65 -40.37 -0.22
C SER A 2 -11.65 -39.27 -0.62
N PRO A 3 -11.94 -38.28 0.24
CA PRO A 3 -12.79 -37.16 -0.16
C PRO A 3 -12.15 -36.50 -1.39
N ALA A 4 -12.96 -36.21 -2.41
CA ALA A 4 -12.51 -35.38 -3.51
C ALA A 4 -11.94 -34.08 -2.93
N PRO A 5 -10.82 -33.54 -3.44
CA PRO A 5 -10.29 -32.28 -2.96
C PRO A 5 -11.39 -31.23 -3.04
N GLU A 6 -11.72 -30.64 -1.88
CA GLU A 6 -12.76 -29.64 -1.77
C GLU A 6 -12.34 -28.41 -2.57
N SER A 7 -13.15 -28.01 -3.54
CA SER A 7 -12.79 -26.90 -4.43
C SER A 7 -12.68 -25.59 -3.65
N LEU A 8 -11.62 -24.83 -3.92
CA LEU A 8 -11.28 -23.55 -3.34
C LEU A 8 -12.03 -22.39 -4.01
N THR A 9 -12.42 -22.55 -5.28
CA THR A 9 -13.11 -21.52 -6.06
C THR A 9 -14.36 -20.95 -5.35
N PRO A 10 -15.28 -21.76 -4.78
CA PRO A 10 -16.42 -21.24 -4.03
C PRO A 10 -16.04 -20.32 -2.86
N LEU A 11 -14.93 -20.59 -2.17
CA LEU A 11 -14.46 -19.79 -1.04
C LEU A 11 -13.99 -18.40 -1.48
N LEU A 12 -13.35 -18.30 -2.65
CA LEU A 12 -12.99 -17.03 -3.27
C LEU A 12 -14.25 -16.24 -3.68
N LEU A 13 -15.19 -16.91 -4.36
CA LEU A 13 -16.41 -16.28 -4.86
C LEU A 13 -17.29 -15.72 -3.74
N ALA A 14 -17.29 -16.35 -2.56
CA ALA A 14 -18.02 -15.86 -1.38
C ALA A 14 -17.58 -14.46 -0.93
N GLY A 15 -16.37 -14.01 -1.29
CA GLY A 15 -15.90 -12.64 -1.05
C GLY A 15 -15.88 -11.75 -2.29
N ALA A 16 -15.87 -12.33 -3.50
CA ALA A 16 -15.68 -11.59 -4.74
C ALA A 16 -16.97 -10.89 -5.23
N PRO A 17 -16.85 -9.73 -5.90
CA PRO A 17 -17.98 -9.09 -6.58
C PRO A 17 -18.68 -10.05 -7.55
N GLU A 18 -20.02 -10.08 -7.54
CA GLU A 18 -20.83 -10.96 -8.39
C GLU A 18 -20.51 -10.81 -9.88
N SER A 19 -20.18 -9.59 -10.32
CA SER A 19 -19.79 -9.28 -11.69
C SER A 19 -18.54 -10.05 -12.17
N LEU A 20 -17.73 -10.58 -11.26
CA LEU A 20 -16.52 -11.34 -11.57
C LEU A 20 -16.74 -12.86 -11.53
N HIS A 21 -17.89 -13.33 -11.04
CA HIS A 21 -18.09 -14.75 -10.75
C HIS A 21 -17.98 -15.62 -12.00
N ASP A 22 -18.58 -15.22 -13.12
CA ASP A 22 -18.54 -16.01 -14.35
C ASP A 22 -17.14 -16.06 -14.96
N THR A 23 -16.42 -14.95 -14.94
CA THR A 23 -15.01 -14.89 -15.39
C THR A 23 -14.12 -15.77 -14.53
N LEU A 24 -14.32 -15.78 -13.21
CA LEU A 24 -13.56 -16.62 -12.28
C LEU A 24 -13.90 -18.11 -12.45
N ARG A 25 -15.19 -18.48 -12.55
CA ARG A 25 -15.61 -19.88 -12.76
C ARG A 25 -15.14 -20.48 -14.07
N SER A 26 -15.09 -19.66 -15.12
CA SER A 26 -14.66 -20.11 -16.46
C SER A 26 -13.14 -20.18 -16.62
N ALA A 27 -12.36 -19.72 -15.62
CA ALA A 27 -10.92 -19.68 -15.70
C ALA A 27 -10.28 -21.04 -15.33
N PRO A 28 -9.63 -21.74 -16.28
CA PRO A 28 -9.15 -23.12 -16.06
C PRO A 28 -7.99 -23.22 -15.07
N THR A 29 -7.23 -22.13 -14.88
CA THR A 29 -6.05 -22.09 -13.99
C THR A 29 -6.35 -21.54 -12.60
N LEU A 30 -7.60 -21.16 -12.32
CA LEU A 30 -7.95 -20.50 -11.07
C LEU A 30 -7.64 -21.39 -9.85
N GLU A 31 -8.08 -22.63 -9.88
CA GLU A 31 -7.92 -23.57 -8.75
C GLU A 31 -6.45 -23.78 -8.36
N THR A 32 -5.58 -23.94 -9.37
CA THR A 32 -4.13 -24.03 -9.17
C THR A 32 -3.57 -22.76 -8.55
N LEU A 33 -3.97 -21.57 -9.03
CA LEU A 33 -3.51 -20.29 -8.47
C LEU A 33 -3.94 -20.10 -7.01
N LEU A 34 -5.15 -20.54 -6.64
CA LEU A 34 -5.62 -20.45 -5.25
C LEU A 34 -4.83 -21.41 -4.33
N THR A 35 -4.49 -22.60 -4.84
CA THR A 35 -3.65 -23.56 -4.12
C THR A 35 -2.24 -22.99 -3.91
N GLU A 36 -1.62 -22.45 -4.96
CA GLU A 36 -0.28 -21.82 -4.87
C GLU A 36 -0.27 -20.65 -3.88
N LEU A 37 -1.32 -19.83 -3.84
CA LEU A 37 -1.43 -18.71 -2.91
C LEU A 37 -1.46 -19.20 -1.46
N LEU A 38 -2.22 -20.27 -1.17
CA LEU A 38 -2.26 -20.90 0.16
C LEU A 38 -0.90 -21.49 0.55
N ASP A 39 -0.27 -22.22 -0.37
CA ASP A 39 0.99 -22.91 -0.13
C ASP A 39 2.13 -21.92 0.10
N GLN A 40 2.22 -20.84 -0.68
CA GLN A 40 3.19 -19.76 -0.46
C GLN A 40 3.02 -19.11 0.93
N GLY A 41 1.77 -18.89 1.35
CA GLY A 41 1.46 -18.37 2.69
C GLY A 41 1.92 -19.30 3.80
N ARG A 42 1.57 -20.59 3.70
CA ARG A 42 1.95 -21.62 4.69
C ARG A 42 3.46 -21.86 4.73
N ALA A 43 4.13 -21.85 3.58
CA ALA A 43 5.58 -22.03 3.51
C ALA A 43 6.33 -20.85 4.14
N ALA A 44 5.86 -19.62 3.95
CA ALA A 44 6.45 -18.44 4.57
C ALA A 44 6.17 -18.36 6.08
N TRP A 45 5.00 -18.84 6.53
CA TRP A 45 4.59 -18.77 7.94
C TRP A 45 4.08 -20.13 8.48
N PRO A 46 4.94 -21.15 8.64
CA PRO A 46 4.51 -22.52 8.96
C PRO A 46 3.82 -22.68 10.32
N THR A 47 4.02 -21.74 11.23
CA THR A 47 3.46 -21.77 12.59
C THR A 47 2.14 -21.01 12.71
N VAL A 48 1.70 -20.32 11.65
CA VAL A 48 0.46 -19.55 11.64
C VAL A 48 -0.67 -20.45 11.14
N ALA A 49 -1.75 -20.51 11.92
CA ALA A 49 -2.94 -21.30 11.57
C ALA A 49 -4.01 -20.40 10.95
N LEU A 50 -4.18 -20.47 9.62
CA LEU A 50 -5.25 -19.78 8.90
C LEU A 50 -6.07 -20.76 8.07
N ALA A 51 -7.40 -20.68 8.21
CA ALA A 51 -8.33 -21.47 7.41
C ALA A 51 -8.33 -20.98 5.94
N PRO A 52 -8.34 -21.88 4.93
CA PRO A 52 -8.40 -21.47 3.52
C PRO A 52 -9.56 -20.52 3.21
N ALA A 53 -10.74 -20.76 3.81
CA ALA A 53 -11.91 -19.92 3.63
C ALA A 53 -11.67 -18.45 4.04
N ALA A 54 -10.95 -18.23 5.15
CA ALA A 54 -10.64 -16.88 5.62
C ALA A 54 -9.76 -16.12 4.62
N LEU A 55 -8.71 -16.78 4.14
CA LEU A 55 -7.78 -16.20 3.17
C LEU A 55 -8.47 -15.91 1.83
N LEU A 56 -9.22 -16.87 1.31
CA LEU A 56 -9.83 -16.75 -0.01
C LEU A 56 -10.99 -15.76 0.00
N HIS A 57 -11.79 -15.71 1.07
CA HIS A 57 -12.77 -14.65 1.25
C HIS A 57 -12.10 -13.27 1.32
N HIS A 58 -10.97 -13.15 2.04
CA HIS A 58 -10.18 -11.92 2.09
C HIS A 58 -9.66 -11.51 0.72
N VAL A 59 -9.13 -12.44 -0.06
CA VAL A 59 -8.65 -12.15 -1.43
C VAL A 59 -9.80 -11.74 -2.33
N GLY A 60 -10.93 -12.46 -2.26
CA GLY A 60 -12.14 -12.18 -3.03
C GLY A 60 -12.65 -10.75 -2.84
N ARG A 61 -12.80 -10.29 -1.59
CA ARG A 61 -13.29 -8.94 -1.28
C ARG A 61 -12.41 -7.79 -1.81
N HIS A 62 -11.14 -8.09 -2.09
CA HIS A 62 -10.17 -7.12 -2.59
C HIS A 62 -9.99 -7.19 -4.12
N LEU A 63 -10.69 -8.10 -4.80
CA LEU A 63 -10.77 -8.11 -6.26
C LEU A 63 -11.63 -6.93 -6.73
N ARG A 64 -11.23 -6.37 -7.86
CA ARG A 64 -11.90 -5.24 -8.52
C ARG A 64 -12.44 -5.68 -9.87
N ALA A 65 -13.55 -5.06 -10.28
CA ALA A 65 -14.15 -5.32 -11.58
C ALA A 65 -13.28 -4.76 -12.73
N GLU A 66 -12.45 -3.75 -12.45
CA GLU A 66 -11.51 -3.21 -13.42
C GLU A 66 -10.26 -4.10 -13.58
N GLY A 67 -10.00 -4.53 -14.81
CA GLY A 67 -8.83 -5.33 -15.19
C GLY A 67 -9.09 -6.84 -15.24
N THR A 68 -8.01 -7.63 -15.30
CA THR A 68 -8.07 -9.10 -15.35
C THR A 68 -7.91 -9.70 -13.94
N PRO A 69 -8.96 -10.35 -13.37
CA PRO A 69 -8.91 -10.89 -12.00
C PRO A 69 -7.77 -11.89 -11.78
N LEU A 70 -7.41 -12.68 -12.81
CA LEU A 70 -6.34 -13.66 -12.71
C LEU A 70 -4.95 -13.03 -12.58
N ASP A 71 -4.67 -11.95 -13.32
CA ASP A 71 -3.38 -11.26 -13.19
C ASP A 71 -3.30 -10.53 -11.85
N ALA A 72 -4.44 -9.99 -11.40
CA ALA A 72 -4.61 -9.51 -10.05
C ALA A 72 -4.26 -10.59 -9.01
N LEU A 73 -4.66 -11.85 -9.16
CA LEU A 73 -4.31 -12.92 -8.21
C LEU A 73 -2.80 -13.24 -8.25
N LYS A 74 -2.20 -13.32 -9.46
CA LYS A 74 -0.78 -13.64 -9.64
C LYS A 74 0.17 -12.59 -9.04
N GLN A 75 -0.25 -11.33 -9.02
CA GLN A 75 0.57 -10.21 -8.50
C GLN A 75 0.45 -10.01 -6.99
N LEU A 76 -0.28 -10.87 -6.27
CA LEU A 76 -0.42 -10.73 -4.82
C LEU A 76 0.87 -11.12 -4.11
N HIS A 77 1.20 -10.36 -3.07
CA HIS A 77 2.19 -10.79 -2.08
C HIS A 77 1.56 -11.86 -1.17
N ALA A 78 1.46 -13.11 -1.65
CA ALA A 78 0.73 -14.19 -0.99
C ALA A 78 1.11 -14.39 0.49
N ALA A 79 2.42 -14.44 0.78
CA ALA A 79 2.93 -14.56 2.14
C ALA A 79 2.49 -13.41 3.07
N ASP A 80 2.47 -12.18 2.54
CA ASP A 80 2.06 -11.00 3.28
C ASP A 80 0.55 -10.97 3.51
N VAL A 81 -0.26 -11.35 2.51
CA VAL A 81 -1.72 -11.46 2.63
C VAL A 81 -2.10 -12.52 3.66
N TYR A 82 -1.39 -13.67 3.66
CA TYR A 82 -1.59 -14.74 4.63
C TYR A 82 -1.40 -14.24 6.06
N LEU A 83 -0.26 -13.58 6.33
CA LEU A 83 0.04 -13.04 7.65
C LEU A 83 -0.97 -11.96 8.07
N ALA A 84 -1.31 -11.03 7.18
CA ALA A 84 -2.26 -9.95 7.45
C ALA A 84 -3.66 -10.48 7.76
N CYS A 85 -4.13 -11.48 7.01
CA CYS A 85 -5.43 -12.12 7.24
C CYS A 85 -5.47 -12.82 8.59
N ALA A 86 -4.42 -13.58 8.93
CA ALA A 86 -4.33 -14.22 10.25
C ALA A 86 -4.28 -13.21 11.40
N CYS A 87 -3.58 -12.09 11.23
CA CYS A 87 -3.60 -10.98 12.20
C CYS A 87 -4.99 -10.37 12.35
N ALA A 88 -5.74 -10.21 11.26
CA ALA A 88 -7.10 -9.68 11.29
C ALA A 88 -8.08 -10.59 12.05
N GLN A 89 -7.80 -11.90 12.11
CA GLN A 89 -8.56 -12.87 12.91
C GLN A 89 -8.06 -13.01 14.35
N GLY A 90 -7.03 -12.25 14.74
CA GLY A 90 -6.46 -12.32 16.08
C GLY A 90 -5.64 -13.58 16.35
N GLU A 91 -5.12 -14.26 15.31
CA GLU A 91 -4.32 -15.47 15.49
C GLU A 91 -3.02 -15.15 16.27
N PRO A 92 -2.79 -15.74 17.45
CA PRO A 92 -1.71 -15.32 18.34
C PRO A 92 -0.30 -15.39 17.75
N GLN A 93 -0.01 -16.43 16.95
CA GLN A 93 1.32 -16.58 16.35
C GLN A 93 1.55 -15.57 15.21
N ALA A 94 0.52 -15.28 14.42
CA ALA A 94 0.53 -14.25 13.39
C ALA A 94 0.82 -12.87 13.99
N LEU A 95 0.15 -12.51 15.10
CA LEU A 95 0.38 -11.25 15.80
C LEU A 95 1.85 -11.12 16.26
N ARG A 96 2.42 -12.18 16.84
CA ARG A 96 3.84 -12.21 17.26
C ARG A 96 4.79 -12.05 16.07
N LEU A 97 4.54 -12.77 14.98
CA LEU A 97 5.39 -12.73 13.78
C LEU A 97 5.27 -11.38 13.06
N PHE A 98 4.07 -10.79 13.01
CA PHE A 98 3.85 -9.46 12.48
C PHE A 98 4.63 -8.40 13.25
N GLU A 99 4.56 -8.43 14.58
CA GLU A 99 5.31 -7.52 15.44
C GLU A 99 6.82 -7.58 15.13
N ARG A 100 7.39 -8.78 15.11
CA ARG A 100 8.83 -9.01 14.90
C ARG A 100 9.30 -8.73 13.48
N HIS A 101 8.57 -9.19 12.47
CA HIS A 101 9.06 -9.24 11.10
C HIS A 101 8.56 -8.09 10.23
N VAL A 102 7.46 -7.45 10.61
CA VAL A 102 6.84 -6.37 9.86
C VAL A 102 6.94 -5.06 10.61
N LEU A 103 6.39 -4.99 11.83
CA LEU A 103 6.26 -3.73 12.55
C LEU A 103 7.62 -3.18 13.00
N GLN A 104 8.48 -4.00 13.63
CA GLN A 104 9.83 -3.58 14.03
C GLN A 104 10.69 -3.15 12.84
N LYS A 105 10.60 -3.86 11.70
CA LYS A 105 11.32 -3.48 10.48
C LYS A 105 10.75 -2.21 9.84
N ALA A 106 9.45 -1.97 9.96
CA ALA A 106 8.84 -0.72 9.53
C ALA A 106 9.30 0.45 10.42
N ALA A 107 9.35 0.25 11.74
CA ALA A 107 9.83 1.20 12.73
C ALA A 107 11.27 1.68 12.45
N ALA A 108 12.18 0.73 12.19
CA ALA A 108 13.58 1.02 11.87
C ALA A 108 13.76 1.86 10.58
N ARG A 109 12.70 1.99 9.78
CA ARG A 109 12.67 2.75 8.52
C ARG A 109 11.76 3.98 8.60
N LEU A 110 11.27 4.34 9.78
CA LEU A 110 10.57 5.60 10.02
C LEU A 110 11.56 6.77 9.96
N SER A 111 11.04 7.97 9.71
CA SER A 111 11.88 9.17 9.61
C SER A 111 12.51 9.51 10.97
N ARG A 112 13.71 10.11 10.94
CA ARG A 112 14.40 10.56 12.17
C ARG A 112 13.62 11.63 12.94
N HIS A 113 12.77 12.41 12.26
CA HIS A 113 11.86 13.36 12.91
C HIS A 113 10.84 12.68 13.82
N LEU A 114 10.51 11.42 13.52
CA LEU A 114 9.65 10.61 14.38
C LEU A 114 10.45 9.87 15.46
N ALA A 115 11.79 9.89 15.45
CA ALA A 115 12.64 9.12 16.36
C ALA A 115 12.27 9.32 17.84
N ALA A 116 12.02 10.58 18.23
CA ALA A 116 11.63 10.94 19.59
C ALA A 116 10.25 10.41 20.01
N MET A 117 9.38 10.07 19.04
CA MET A 117 8.02 9.59 19.25
C MET A 117 7.78 8.20 18.66
N VAL A 118 8.84 7.45 18.30
CA VAL A 118 8.68 6.14 17.63
C VAL A 118 7.82 5.21 18.46
N ASP A 119 8.02 5.17 19.77
CA ASP A 119 7.25 4.28 20.65
C ASP A 119 5.75 4.62 20.66
N GLU A 120 5.41 5.91 20.68
CA GLU A 120 4.03 6.39 20.61
C GLU A 120 3.40 6.11 19.24
N VAL A 121 4.14 6.39 18.16
CA VAL A 121 3.74 6.06 16.79
C VAL A 121 3.45 4.57 16.66
N LEU A 122 4.31 3.71 17.19
CA LEU A 122 4.14 2.26 17.15
C LEU A 122 2.97 1.79 18.01
N GLN A 123 2.77 2.38 19.19
CA GLN A 123 1.62 2.06 20.05
C GLN A 123 0.31 2.34 19.33
N VAL A 124 0.15 3.55 18.77
CA VAL A 124 -1.06 3.93 18.02
C VAL A 124 -1.18 3.08 16.75
N THR A 125 -0.07 2.75 16.08
CA THR A 125 -0.06 1.86 14.91
C THR A 125 -0.59 0.47 15.26
N ARG A 126 -0.15 -0.13 16.37
CA ARG A 126 -0.66 -1.44 16.84
C ARG A 126 -2.16 -1.39 17.07
N GLN A 127 -2.62 -0.37 17.81
CA GLN A 127 -4.05 -0.21 18.11
C GLN A 127 -4.88 -0.12 16.82
N ARG A 128 -4.53 0.78 15.89
CA ARG A 128 -5.28 0.97 14.65
C ARG A 128 -5.22 -0.25 13.73
N LEU A 129 -4.05 -0.88 13.60
CA LEU A 129 -3.86 -2.01 12.69
C LEU A 129 -4.51 -3.30 13.20
N LEU A 130 -4.38 -3.62 14.49
CA LEU A 130 -4.67 -4.94 15.02
C LEU A 130 -5.97 -5.00 15.83
N LEU A 131 -6.40 -3.90 16.44
CA LEU A 131 -7.61 -3.85 17.28
C LEU A 131 -8.74 -3.07 16.63
N GLY A 132 -8.42 -2.17 15.70
CA GLY A 132 -9.38 -1.20 15.17
C GLY A 132 -9.63 -0.06 16.16
N VAL A 133 -10.39 0.94 15.72
CA VAL A 133 -10.69 2.16 16.49
C VAL A 133 -12.18 2.19 16.78
N HIS A 134 -12.56 2.47 18.03
CA HIS A 134 -13.95 2.57 18.49
C HIS A 134 -14.85 1.36 18.12
N GLY A 135 -14.31 0.14 18.22
CA GLY A 135 -15.04 -1.09 17.88
C GLY A 135 -15.19 -1.36 16.38
N GLY A 136 -14.56 -0.53 15.52
CA GLY A 136 -14.43 -0.81 14.10
C GLY A 136 -13.47 -1.97 13.80
N ALA A 137 -13.57 -2.54 12.59
CA ALA A 137 -12.69 -3.63 12.17
C ALA A 137 -11.20 -3.21 12.18
N PRO A 138 -10.27 -4.15 12.44
CA PRO A 138 -8.85 -3.87 12.44
C PRO A 138 -8.39 -3.45 11.04
N LYS A 139 -7.63 -2.35 10.95
CA LYS A 139 -7.23 -1.78 9.66
C LYS A 139 -6.38 -2.73 8.81
N ILE A 140 -5.67 -3.68 9.44
CA ILE A 140 -4.89 -4.70 8.73
C ILE A 140 -5.77 -5.58 7.81
N ALA A 141 -7.07 -5.67 8.08
CA ALA A 141 -8.02 -6.35 7.19
C ALA A 141 -8.18 -5.62 5.84
N GLU A 142 -7.87 -4.32 5.77
CA GLU A 142 -7.92 -3.56 4.51
C GLU A 142 -6.71 -3.83 3.60
N TYR A 143 -5.68 -4.54 4.09
CA TYR A 143 -4.51 -4.83 3.28
C TYR A 143 -4.86 -5.79 2.13
N SER A 144 -4.75 -5.30 0.90
CA SER A 144 -5.18 -5.99 -0.32
C SER A 144 -4.13 -6.90 -0.94
N GLY A 145 -2.91 -6.96 -0.39
CA GLY A 145 -1.79 -7.70 -1.00
C GLY A 145 -1.11 -7.01 -2.17
N ARG A 146 -1.52 -5.76 -2.48
CA ARG A 146 -0.90 -4.91 -3.49
C ARG A 146 0.32 -4.20 -2.90
N GLY A 147 1.51 -4.67 -3.27
CA GLY A 147 2.77 -4.23 -2.66
C GLY A 147 3.03 -4.89 -1.30
N SER A 148 4.26 -4.79 -0.82
CA SER A 148 4.68 -5.44 0.43
C SER A 148 3.93 -4.93 1.67
N LEU A 149 3.58 -5.82 2.59
CA LEU A 149 2.94 -5.48 3.86
C LEU A 149 3.79 -4.53 4.70
N GLY A 150 5.11 -4.72 4.76
CA GLY A 150 6.01 -3.82 5.47
C GLY A 150 6.06 -2.39 4.89
N GLY A 151 5.82 -2.24 3.58
CA GLY A 151 5.68 -0.92 2.94
C GLY A 151 4.36 -0.26 3.33
N TRP A 152 3.26 -1.02 3.26
CA TRP A 152 1.93 -0.55 3.66
C TRP A 152 1.87 -0.14 5.14
N VAL A 153 2.43 -0.96 6.05
CA VAL A 153 2.53 -0.64 7.48
C VAL A 153 3.33 0.62 7.71
N ARG A 154 4.44 0.82 6.98
CA ARG A 154 5.23 2.06 7.08
C ARG A 154 4.42 3.29 6.69
N ILE A 155 3.63 3.22 5.62
CA ILE A 155 2.75 4.32 5.21
C ILE A 155 1.75 4.64 6.32
N VAL A 156 1.12 3.63 6.92
CA VAL A 156 0.18 3.83 8.04
C VAL A 156 0.89 4.48 9.24
N ALA A 157 2.06 3.96 9.63
CA ALA A 157 2.86 4.48 10.74
C ALA A 157 3.36 5.92 10.49
N SER A 158 3.79 6.25 9.27
CA SER A 158 4.17 7.61 8.90
C SER A 158 3.01 8.59 9.00
N ARG A 159 1.79 8.20 8.58
CA ARG A 159 0.59 9.05 8.72
C ARG A 159 0.26 9.31 10.18
N ILE A 160 0.30 8.28 11.01
CA ILE A 160 0.12 8.40 12.46
C ILE A 160 1.17 9.34 13.05
N GLY A 161 2.44 9.19 12.67
CA GLY A 161 3.51 10.09 13.10
C GLY A 161 3.29 11.54 12.69
N GLY A 162 2.81 11.78 11.46
CA GLY A 162 2.43 13.11 11.01
C GLY A 162 1.29 13.71 11.83
N GLU A 163 0.22 12.94 12.10
CA GLU A 163 -0.90 13.36 12.94
C GLU A 163 -0.45 13.72 14.36
N LEU A 164 0.45 12.94 14.96
CA LEU A 164 1.01 13.18 16.29
C LEU A 164 1.93 14.41 16.30
N LEU A 165 2.78 14.58 15.28
CA LEU A 165 3.62 15.78 15.13
C LEU A 165 2.78 17.05 14.93
N GLU A 166 1.69 16.99 14.17
CA GLU A 166 0.78 18.13 14.02
C GLU A 166 0.08 18.48 15.32
N GLN A 167 -0.30 17.47 16.12
CA GLN A 167 -0.89 17.69 17.45
C GLN A 167 0.13 18.30 18.42
N ALA A 168 1.37 17.83 18.41
CA ALA A 168 2.46 18.37 19.22
C ALA A 168 2.90 19.78 18.75
N GLY A 169 3.03 20.01 17.44
CA GLY A 169 3.42 21.29 16.85
C GLY A 169 2.37 22.39 17.00
N ARG A 170 1.09 22.04 17.19
CA ARG A 170 0.05 23.00 17.62
C ARG A 170 0.30 23.55 19.03
N HIS A 171 1.13 22.88 19.84
CA HIS A 171 1.56 23.35 21.17
C HIS A 171 2.88 24.15 21.17
N GLU A 172 3.69 24.16 20.09
CA GLU A 172 5.09 24.66 20.13
C GLU A 172 5.54 25.57 18.96
N GLN A 173 4.63 26.27 18.25
CA GLN A 173 5.01 27.16 17.13
C GLN A 173 6.25 28.05 17.43
N THR A 174 7.41 27.81 16.78
CA THR A 174 8.34 28.79 16.14
C THR A 174 9.62 28.10 15.57
N ALA A 175 9.97 28.40 14.30
CA ALA A 175 11.28 28.35 13.60
C ALA A 175 11.88 27.06 12.94
N THR A 176 11.82 27.00 11.59
CA THR A 176 12.88 26.91 10.51
C THR A 176 14.20 26.08 10.66
N PRO A 177 15.04 25.81 9.59
CA PRO A 177 14.88 25.66 8.11
C PRO A 177 15.75 24.46 7.51
N PRO A 178 16.27 24.40 6.24
CA PRO A 178 16.10 23.26 5.32
C PRO A 178 17.44 22.67 4.79
N GLU A 179 18.43 22.41 5.65
CA GLU A 179 19.78 21.95 5.24
C GLU A 179 19.97 20.42 5.32
N ALA A 180 18.90 19.67 5.63
CA ALA A 180 18.93 18.20 5.83
C ALA A 180 18.89 17.37 4.52
N LEU A 181 18.82 18.02 3.35
CA LEU A 181 18.46 17.40 2.06
C LEU A 181 19.61 16.62 1.39
N GLU A 182 20.86 17.10 1.50
CA GLU A 182 21.99 16.48 0.79
C GLU A 182 22.58 15.26 1.51
N GLN A 183 22.44 15.19 2.84
CA GLN A 183 23.03 14.10 3.64
C GLN A 183 22.17 12.82 3.64
N LEU A 184 20.91 12.90 3.17
CA LEU A 184 19.94 11.80 3.19
C LEU A 184 20.05 10.87 1.97
N LEU A 185 20.85 11.25 0.96
CA LEU A 185 21.03 10.52 -0.29
C LEU A 185 22.25 9.58 -0.30
N SER A 186 23.01 9.52 0.79
CA SER A 186 24.20 8.66 0.88
C SER A 186 23.97 7.51 1.87
N ARG A 187 24.06 6.25 1.37
CA ARG A 187 24.21 4.92 2.04
C ARG A 187 22.96 4.01 1.99
N ASP A 188 22.92 2.77 1.45
CA ASP A 188 23.92 1.70 1.15
C ASP A 188 23.45 0.77 -0.05
N ASP A 189 24.28 0.30 -1.01
CA ASP A 189 25.11 -0.94 -1.12
C ASP A 189 25.74 -1.04 -2.58
N PRO A 190 27.09 -1.13 -2.78
CA PRO A 190 27.77 -0.59 -3.97
C PRO A 190 27.55 -1.30 -5.33
N GLU A 191 27.20 -2.58 -5.36
CA GLU A 191 27.10 -3.34 -6.63
C GLU A 191 25.66 -3.44 -7.19
N ARG A 192 24.64 -3.13 -6.36
CA ARG A 192 23.23 -3.02 -6.79
C ARG A 192 22.77 -1.58 -7.00
N ASP A 193 23.59 -0.61 -6.59
CA ASP A 193 23.24 0.82 -6.56
C ASP A 193 23.20 1.47 -7.93
N VAL A 194 24.01 1.07 -8.90
CA VAL A 194 24.09 1.80 -10.18
C VAL A 194 22.80 1.62 -11.01
N LEU A 195 22.25 0.40 -11.04
CA LEU A 195 20.99 0.12 -11.75
C LEU A 195 19.78 0.70 -11.00
N GLN A 196 19.74 0.61 -9.66
CA GLN A 196 18.64 1.18 -8.88
C GLN A 196 18.68 2.71 -8.78
N ALA A 197 19.85 3.33 -8.67
CA ALA A 197 19.98 4.79 -8.63
C ALA A 197 19.52 5.41 -9.95
N HIS A 198 19.89 4.79 -11.08
CA HIS A 198 19.43 5.23 -12.40
C HIS A 198 17.91 5.09 -12.56
N SER A 199 17.32 3.96 -12.16
CA SER A 199 15.87 3.78 -12.17
C SER A 199 15.13 4.70 -11.19
N ARG A 200 15.70 4.99 -10.02
CA ARG A 200 15.14 5.91 -9.02
C ARG A 200 15.16 7.35 -9.51
N GLN A 201 16.27 7.77 -10.13
CA GLN A 201 16.42 9.09 -10.71
C GLN A 201 15.43 9.28 -11.86
N ALA A 202 15.36 8.33 -12.79
CA ALA A 202 14.41 8.36 -13.89
C ALA A 202 12.96 8.45 -13.39
N LEU A 203 12.59 7.66 -12.38
CA LEU A 203 11.27 7.74 -11.77
C LEU A 203 10.99 9.10 -11.11
N SER A 204 11.94 9.64 -10.35
CA SER A 204 11.79 10.94 -9.68
C SER A 204 11.55 12.05 -10.70
N GLU A 205 12.34 12.08 -11.76
CA GLU A 205 12.21 13.07 -12.83
C GLU A 205 10.92 12.88 -13.63
N SER A 206 10.52 11.64 -13.91
CA SER A 206 9.23 11.33 -14.55
C SER A 206 8.03 11.76 -13.71
N LEU A 207 8.13 11.60 -12.39
CA LEU A 207 7.07 12.02 -11.47
C LEU A 207 7.03 13.54 -11.32
N GLN A 208 8.19 14.22 -11.30
CA GLN A 208 8.27 15.68 -11.29
C GLN A 208 7.70 16.28 -12.58
N ALA A 209 8.06 15.72 -13.73
CA ALA A 209 7.49 16.10 -15.03
C ALA A 209 5.97 15.87 -15.06
N ALA A 210 5.50 14.74 -14.54
CA ALA A 210 4.07 14.45 -14.45
C ALA A 210 3.32 15.42 -13.53
N LEU A 211 3.88 15.77 -12.37
CA LEU A 211 3.29 16.76 -11.47
C LEU A 211 3.22 18.16 -12.10
N ALA A 212 4.21 18.54 -12.90
CA ALA A 212 4.18 19.82 -13.63
C ALA A 212 3.02 19.92 -14.64
N THR A 213 2.46 18.78 -15.08
CA THR A 213 1.28 18.76 -15.97
C THR A 213 -0.06 18.90 -15.25
N LEU A 214 -0.08 18.78 -13.92
CA LEU A 214 -1.29 18.93 -13.12
C LEU A 214 -1.54 20.40 -12.80
N SER A 215 -2.82 20.79 -12.85
CA SER A 215 -3.25 22.10 -12.37
C SER A 215 -2.88 22.29 -10.90
N GLU A 216 -2.74 23.56 -10.49
CA GLU A 216 -2.45 23.92 -9.09
C GLU A 216 -3.48 23.32 -8.13
N ARG A 217 -4.75 23.28 -8.55
CA ARG A 217 -5.84 22.68 -7.79
C ARG A 217 -5.70 21.15 -7.65
N GLU A 218 -5.37 20.44 -8.72
CA GLU A 218 -5.13 18.99 -8.68
C GLU A 218 -3.93 18.66 -7.76
N ARG A 219 -2.84 19.45 -7.86
CA ARG A 219 -1.66 19.31 -6.98
C ARG A 219 -2.03 19.56 -5.51
N ALA A 220 -2.81 20.61 -5.22
CA ALA A 220 -3.24 20.92 -3.87
C ALA A 220 -4.12 19.81 -3.27
N LEU A 221 -5.06 19.25 -4.03
CA LEU A 221 -5.91 18.14 -3.59
C LEU A 221 -5.10 16.87 -3.30
N LEU A 222 -4.18 16.51 -4.20
CA LEU A 222 -3.27 15.38 -3.97
C LEU A 222 -2.39 15.64 -2.75
N ARG A 223 -1.94 16.88 -2.54
CA ARG A 223 -1.12 17.24 -1.40
C ARG A 223 -1.86 17.14 -0.07
N LEU A 224 -3.08 17.68 -0.01
CA LEU A 224 -3.92 17.61 1.18
C LEU A 224 -4.28 16.18 1.53
N HIS A 225 -4.59 15.34 0.53
CA HIS A 225 -4.96 13.96 0.79
C HIS A 225 -3.76 13.06 1.12
N HIS A 226 -2.69 13.11 0.32
CA HIS A 226 -1.58 12.18 0.43
C HIS A 226 -0.43 12.66 1.32
N LEU A 227 -0.25 13.98 1.50
CA LEU A 227 0.82 14.52 2.35
C LEU A 227 0.30 14.86 3.73
N HIS A 228 -0.76 15.65 3.76
CA HIS A 228 -1.35 16.09 5.02
C HIS A 228 -2.37 15.08 5.58
N GLY A 229 -2.65 13.99 4.86
CA GLY A 229 -3.50 12.90 5.37
C GLY A 229 -4.97 13.29 5.57
N LEU A 230 -5.44 14.42 5.01
CA LEU A 230 -6.82 14.86 5.17
C LEU A 230 -7.78 13.84 4.51
N THR A 231 -8.86 13.52 5.24
CA THR A 231 -9.95 12.71 4.71
C THR A 231 -10.72 13.47 3.63
N MET A 232 -11.43 12.75 2.76
CA MET A 232 -12.27 13.38 1.73
C MET A 232 -13.31 14.31 2.34
N ASP A 233 -13.83 13.97 3.52
CA ASP A 233 -14.78 14.81 4.27
C ASP A 233 -14.13 16.12 4.73
N ARG A 234 -12.89 16.06 5.23
CA ARG A 234 -12.15 17.25 5.68
C ARG A 234 -11.77 18.16 4.50
N ILE A 235 -11.39 17.59 3.37
CA ILE A 235 -11.08 18.33 2.14
C ILE A 235 -12.38 18.93 1.57
N ALA A 236 -13.49 18.20 1.58
CA ALA A 236 -14.81 18.69 1.20
C ALA A 236 -15.24 19.91 2.02
N THR A 237 -15.02 19.89 3.33
CA THR A 237 -15.25 21.06 4.18
C THR A 237 -14.33 22.23 3.80
N LEU A 238 -13.04 21.99 3.57
CA LEU A 238 -12.06 23.04 3.23
C LEU A 238 -12.39 23.74 1.91
N TYR A 239 -12.86 22.98 0.91
CA TYR A 239 -13.22 23.49 -0.42
C TYR A 239 -14.69 23.89 -0.54
N ALA A 240 -15.49 23.74 0.52
CA ALA A 240 -16.95 23.94 0.50
C ALA A 240 -17.65 23.17 -0.65
N GLU A 241 -17.21 21.94 -0.89
CA GLU A 241 -17.72 21.08 -1.97
C GLU A 241 -18.30 19.76 -1.44
N PRO A 242 -19.21 19.11 -2.18
CA PRO A 242 -19.69 17.78 -1.82
C PRO A 242 -18.55 16.76 -1.77
N ARG A 243 -18.58 15.88 -0.77
CA ARG A 243 -17.60 14.79 -0.59
C ARG A 243 -17.38 13.94 -1.85
N SER A 244 -18.46 13.65 -2.59
CA SER A 244 -18.42 12.91 -3.86
C SER A 244 -17.63 13.64 -4.95
N SER A 245 -17.74 14.97 -5.02
CA SER A 245 -16.98 15.83 -5.95
C SER A 245 -15.49 15.78 -5.64
N VAL A 246 -15.12 16.00 -4.37
CA VAL A 246 -13.72 15.96 -3.92
C VAL A 246 -13.10 14.58 -4.13
N ALA A 247 -13.81 13.50 -3.78
CA ALA A 247 -13.32 12.14 -4.00
C ALA A 247 -13.08 11.86 -5.49
N ARG A 248 -13.99 12.32 -6.37
CA ARG A 248 -13.83 12.20 -7.83
C ARG A 248 -12.63 13.01 -8.33
N HIS A 249 -12.46 14.24 -7.88
CA HIS A 249 -11.34 15.09 -8.30
C HIS A 249 -9.98 14.54 -7.84
N VAL A 250 -9.88 14.01 -6.61
CA VAL A 250 -8.65 13.34 -6.14
C VAL A 250 -8.37 12.08 -6.95
N ALA A 251 -9.39 11.27 -7.24
CA ALA A 251 -9.24 10.07 -8.06
C ALA A 251 -8.75 10.39 -9.49
N GLN A 252 -9.33 11.41 -10.13
CA GLN A 252 -8.93 11.88 -11.46
C GLN A 252 -7.51 12.44 -11.47
N ALA A 253 -7.15 13.26 -10.47
CA ALA A 253 -5.79 13.79 -10.33
C ALA A 253 -4.77 12.67 -10.16
N ARG A 254 -5.10 11.62 -9.38
CA ARG A 254 -4.25 10.44 -9.19
C ARG A 254 -4.10 9.63 -10.47
N GLU A 255 -5.20 9.36 -11.17
CA GLU A 255 -5.16 8.62 -12.44
C GLU A 255 -4.31 9.35 -13.49
N ARG A 256 -4.50 10.67 -13.60
CA ARG A 256 -3.75 11.52 -14.52
C ARG A 256 -2.26 11.52 -14.20
N LEU A 257 -1.91 11.64 -12.91
CA LEU A 257 -0.54 11.57 -12.45
C LEU A 257 0.11 10.23 -12.81
N LEU A 258 -0.54 9.11 -12.50
CA LEU A 258 -0.03 7.76 -12.79
C LEU A 258 0.19 7.56 -14.29
N LYS A 259 -0.80 7.95 -15.11
CA LYS A 259 -0.73 7.83 -16.57
C LYS A 259 0.43 8.65 -17.14
N GLN A 260 0.65 9.86 -16.63
CA GLN A 260 1.73 10.71 -17.10
C GLN A 260 3.09 10.21 -16.61
N THR A 261 3.23 9.80 -15.35
CA THR A 261 4.47 9.21 -14.84
C THR A 261 4.86 7.96 -15.62
N HIS A 262 3.89 7.10 -15.98
CA HIS A 262 4.14 5.94 -16.84
C HIS A 262 4.70 6.33 -18.21
N ARG A 263 4.09 7.32 -18.88
CA ARG A 263 4.54 7.81 -20.18
C ARG A 263 5.95 8.37 -20.12
N GLU A 264 6.22 9.23 -19.13
CA GLU A 264 7.53 9.84 -18.92
C GLU A 264 8.61 8.80 -18.60
N LEU A 265 8.27 7.79 -17.80
CA LEU A 265 9.22 6.75 -17.39
C LEU A 265 9.54 5.81 -18.56
N ALA A 266 8.53 5.44 -19.35
CA ALA A 266 8.71 4.64 -20.57
C ALA A 266 9.62 5.35 -21.59
N ALA A 267 9.39 6.65 -21.81
CA ALA A 267 10.20 7.45 -22.73
C ALA A 267 11.66 7.58 -22.27
N ARG A 268 11.89 7.76 -20.95
CA ARG A 268 13.24 7.94 -20.39
C ARG A 268 14.05 6.65 -20.33
N LEU A 269 13.42 5.53 -19.99
CA LEU A 269 14.11 4.25 -19.84
C LEU A 269 14.20 3.45 -21.15
N LYS A 270 13.54 3.90 -22.23
CA LYS A 270 13.43 3.18 -23.52
C LYS A 270 12.96 1.72 -23.36
N LEU A 271 12.10 1.50 -22.37
CA LEU A 271 11.57 0.19 -22.02
C LEU A 271 10.23 -0.03 -22.72
N ASP A 272 9.96 -1.28 -23.10
CA ASP A 272 8.66 -1.67 -23.64
C ASP A 272 7.59 -1.58 -22.54
N GLY A 273 6.33 -1.31 -22.92
CA GLY A 273 5.26 -1.00 -21.95
C GLY A 273 5.06 -2.03 -20.84
N ARG A 274 5.39 -3.31 -21.08
CA ARG A 274 5.31 -4.40 -20.09
C ARG A 274 6.41 -4.35 -19.02
N GLU A 275 7.59 -3.85 -19.37
CA GLU A 275 8.73 -3.72 -18.44
C GLU A 275 8.54 -2.50 -17.53
N VAL A 276 7.93 -1.44 -18.05
CA VAL A 276 7.52 -0.26 -17.29
C VAL A 276 6.43 -0.60 -16.28
N GLU A 277 5.46 -1.44 -16.65
CA GLU A 277 4.38 -1.89 -15.77
C GLU A 277 4.91 -2.79 -14.64
N SER A 278 5.89 -3.66 -14.93
CA SER A 278 6.61 -4.47 -13.93
C SER A 278 7.43 -3.61 -12.94
N LEU A 279 8.15 -2.60 -13.44
CA LEU A 279 8.87 -1.64 -12.61
C LEU A 279 7.94 -0.75 -11.79
N LEU A 280 6.80 -0.33 -12.35
CA LEU A 280 5.79 0.46 -11.65
C LEU A 280 5.02 -0.38 -10.62
N GLY A 281 4.80 -1.67 -10.85
CA GLY A 281 4.27 -2.61 -9.85
C GLY A 281 5.17 -2.71 -8.61
N LEU A 282 6.49 -2.72 -8.81
CA LEU A 282 7.49 -2.64 -7.73
C LEU A 282 7.50 -1.26 -7.02
N VAL A 283 7.20 -0.20 -7.77
CA VAL A 283 7.27 1.21 -7.35
C VAL A 283 5.93 1.75 -6.79
N GLN A 284 4.78 1.12 -7.03
CA GLN A 284 3.49 1.54 -6.45
C GLN A 284 3.49 1.53 -4.92
N SER A 285 4.26 0.62 -4.30
CA SER A 285 4.51 0.63 -2.85
C SER A 285 5.35 1.83 -2.36
N ARG A 286 6.01 2.55 -3.28
CA ARG A 286 6.89 3.70 -3.04
C ARG A 286 6.35 5.03 -3.60
N LEU A 287 5.34 5.01 -4.47
CA LEU A 287 4.73 6.22 -5.04
C LEU A 287 4.04 7.07 -3.96
N ASP A 288 3.47 6.45 -2.92
CA ASP A 288 2.97 7.18 -1.75
C ASP A 288 4.09 7.96 -1.02
N LEU A 289 5.35 7.47 -1.06
CA LEU A 289 6.52 8.14 -0.48
C LEU A 289 7.14 9.20 -1.41
N SER A 290 6.98 9.07 -2.73
CA SER A 290 7.51 10.03 -3.70
C SER A 290 6.57 11.22 -3.90
N LEU A 291 5.26 11.00 -3.78
CA LEU A 291 4.25 12.07 -3.73
C LEU A 291 4.52 13.03 -2.56
N HIS A 292 4.86 12.49 -1.38
CA HIS A 292 5.23 13.24 -0.17
C HIS A 292 6.45 14.17 -0.33
N ARG A 293 7.29 13.93 -1.33
CA ARG A 293 8.55 14.66 -1.54
C ARG A 293 8.52 15.71 -2.65
N LEU A 294 7.60 15.60 -3.61
CA LEU A 294 7.57 16.48 -4.80
C LEU A 294 6.52 17.59 -4.74
N MET A 295 5.59 17.53 -3.80
CA MET A 295 4.58 18.57 -3.57
C MET A 295 4.79 19.33 -2.24
N GLY A 296 5.87 19.00 -1.54
CA GLY A 296 6.35 19.72 -0.35
C GLY A 296 7.12 20.97 -0.77
#